data_AF-A0A349HPM5-F1
#
_entry.id   AF-A0A349HPM5-F1
#
_cell.length_a   1.000
_cell.length_b   1.000
_cell.length_c   1.000
_cell.angle_alpha   90.00
_cell.angle_beta   90.00
_cell.angle_gamma   90.00
#
_symmetry.space_group_name_H-M   'P 1'
#
loop_
_entity.id
_entity.type
_entity.pdbx_description
1 polymer ?
#
loop_
_entity_poly.entity_id
_entity_poly.type
_entity_poly.pdbx_seq_one_letter_code
_entity_poly.pdbx_strand_id
1 'polypeptide(L)'
;MNISEDICEMDAKKTTLMECYIDEFFNQLEIYEDIKHSNNFHRQQLNNSIRMFLKNPNSYNADRVYETFFKAYWMGIQDEVNPFVQLLIEMRSYEKQAGPLLDAHRDHYLHSIYVFLLGLSIYIMNSKYQEVFNNTVVDNNCYPDSYKTKHEEFFYRWGLAALFHDIAYPLEITLKQAQRYIEFIFSYQCENRDGDIIKLEPPNIDDLVTIDPLFPSNSFKQEYYIKYPSAANIESCVDHYMLLAHKLHNCFDVNIKDVSTSLKGYSQETSQKGFIDHGYYSAIIMLSWYHSLIKRTNWNPAYYYYPVLDSASAILLHNYFKHCLLKTPFSLPVMHPEQHPIAYLLILCDELQDWNREPYSVNGVNEVINVNDILITQEMLIIDYMCVEEGYLDKKRGEIDLVLDTGCIFEKGIIFKK
;
A
#
# COMPACT_ATOMS: atom_id res chain seq x y z
N MET A 1 17.59 16.88 30.50
CA MET A 1 16.97 18.21 30.39
C MET A 1 15.54 17.96 29.93
N ASN A 2 14.57 18.26 30.79
CA ASN A 2 13.15 17.96 30.59
C ASN A 2 12.59 18.78 29.42
N ILE A 3 11.98 18.09 28.44
CA ILE A 3 11.26 18.70 27.30
C ILE A 3 9.74 18.78 27.61
N SER A 4 9.34 18.65 28.87
CA SER A 4 7.93 18.43 29.23
C SER A 4 7.17 19.64 29.78
N GLU A 5 7.73 20.86 29.81
CA GLU A 5 7.08 21.97 30.54
C GLU A 5 6.86 23.29 29.78
N ASP A 6 7.21 23.40 28.50
CA ASP A 6 6.91 24.64 27.74
C ASP A 6 6.03 24.36 26.51
N ILE A 7 4.74 24.08 26.73
CA ILE A 7 3.70 24.32 25.71
C ILE A 7 2.53 25.07 26.37
N CYS A 8 2.41 26.31 25.92
CA CYS A 8 1.52 27.37 26.36
C CYS A 8 0.03 26.97 26.32
N GLU A 9 -0.70 27.30 27.39
CA GLU A 9 -2.15 27.37 27.41
C GLU A 9 -2.66 28.44 26.43
N MET A 10 -3.60 28.07 25.55
CA MET A 10 -4.79 28.84 25.14
C MET A 10 -5.57 28.04 24.07
N ASP A 11 -6.69 27.43 24.49
CA ASP A 11 -7.84 26.96 23.68
C ASP A 11 -7.58 26.13 22.39
N ALA A 12 -6.53 25.31 22.38
CA ALA A 12 -6.16 24.48 21.22
C ALA A 12 -6.56 23.01 21.45
N LYS A 13 -7.26 22.40 20.48
CA LYS A 13 -7.25 20.93 20.32
C LYS A 13 -5.79 20.48 20.42
N LYS A 14 -5.50 19.60 21.39
CA LYS A 14 -4.16 19.06 21.63
C LYS A 14 -3.61 18.48 20.32
N THR A 15 -2.52 19.03 19.80
CA THR A 15 -1.79 18.50 18.63
C THR A 15 -1.39 17.05 18.93
N THR A 16 -1.66 16.14 18.00
CA THR A 16 -1.33 14.72 18.16
C THR A 16 0.14 14.47 17.84
N LEU A 17 0.75 13.39 18.35
CA LEU A 17 2.13 13.06 17.96
C LEU A 17 2.25 12.78 16.46
N MET A 18 1.22 12.19 15.84
CA MET A 18 1.19 11.97 14.40
C MET A 18 1.30 13.28 13.61
N GLU A 19 0.58 14.34 14.00
CA GLU A 19 0.73 15.66 13.38
C GLU A 19 2.17 16.18 13.50
N CYS A 20 2.82 16.00 14.65
CA CYS A 20 4.22 16.38 14.84
C CYS A 20 5.18 15.60 13.92
N TYR A 21 5.00 14.29 13.76
CA TYR A 21 5.86 13.48 12.89
C TYR A 21 5.67 13.83 11.40
N ILE A 22 4.42 14.08 10.98
CA ILE A 22 4.13 14.52 9.61
C ILE A 22 4.78 15.88 9.35
N ASP A 23 4.67 16.82 10.28
CA ASP A 23 5.30 18.12 10.15
C ASP A 23 6.83 17.99 10.04
N GLU A 24 7.46 17.13 10.85
CA GLU A 24 8.89 16.84 10.77
C GLU A 24 9.29 16.25 9.42
N PHE A 25 8.51 15.29 8.89
CA PHE A 25 8.76 14.71 7.58
C PHE A 25 8.70 15.78 6.47
N PHE A 26 7.65 16.61 6.44
CA PHE A 26 7.47 17.63 5.39
C PHE A 26 8.40 18.84 5.54
N ASN A 27 8.92 19.11 6.75
CA ASN A 27 9.99 20.08 6.95
C ASN A 27 11.29 19.64 6.27
N GLN A 28 11.52 18.33 6.19
CA GLN A 28 12.72 17.74 5.59
C GLN A 28 12.53 17.29 4.14
N LEU A 29 11.29 17.06 3.68
CA LEU A 29 11.00 16.63 2.32
C LEU A 29 11.42 17.70 1.31
N GLU A 30 12.14 17.25 0.29
CA GLU A 30 12.46 18.02 -0.91
C GLU A 30 11.77 17.37 -2.10
N ILE A 31 11.03 18.15 -2.89
CA ILE A 31 10.40 17.66 -4.13
C ILE A 31 11.18 18.27 -5.31
N TYR A 32 11.68 17.42 -6.20
CA TYR A 32 12.51 17.82 -7.33
C TYR A 32 11.81 18.87 -8.20
N GLU A 33 10.53 18.65 -8.49
CA GLU A 33 9.71 19.57 -9.29
C GLU A 33 9.56 20.95 -8.64
N ASP A 34 9.42 21.03 -7.31
CA ASP A 34 9.34 22.31 -6.58
C ASP A 34 10.68 23.06 -6.64
N ILE A 35 11.80 22.34 -6.62
CA ILE A 35 13.16 22.92 -6.67
C ILE A 35 13.50 23.39 -8.08
N LYS A 36 13.16 22.60 -9.11
CA LYS A 36 13.48 22.91 -10.52
C LYS A 36 12.53 23.93 -11.13
N HIS A 37 11.27 23.91 -10.72
CA HIS A 37 10.25 24.79 -11.27
C HIS A 37 9.69 25.65 -10.14
N SER A 38 10.23 26.87 -10.00
CA SER A 38 9.94 27.79 -8.89
C SER A 38 8.47 28.21 -8.72
N ASN A 39 7.59 27.83 -9.65
CA ASN A 39 6.15 28.07 -9.59
C ASN A 39 5.36 26.86 -9.04
N ASN A 40 6.04 25.74 -8.81
CA ASN A 40 5.45 24.55 -8.21
C ASN A 40 5.57 24.62 -6.68
N PHE A 41 4.52 24.16 -6.00
CA PHE A 41 4.41 24.16 -4.54
C PHE A 41 3.79 22.85 -4.05
N HIS A 42 4.15 21.74 -4.71
CA HIS A 42 3.58 20.42 -4.46
C HIS A 42 3.76 20.01 -2.99
N ARG A 43 4.94 20.22 -2.42
CA ARG A 43 5.23 19.89 -1.00
C ARG A 43 4.29 20.62 -0.06
N GLN A 44 4.08 21.92 -0.30
CA GLN A 44 3.20 22.75 0.52
C GLN A 44 1.73 22.34 0.35
N GLN A 45 1.30 22.08 -0.89
CA GLN A 45 -0.07 21.64 -1.18
C GLN A 45 -0.40 20.31 -0.52
N LEU A 46 0.54 19.35 -0.56
CA LEU A 46 0.46 18.06 0.11
C LEU A 46 0.41 18.18 1.63
N ASN A 47 1.33 18.94 2.24
CA ASN A 47 1.31 19.15 3.68
C ASN A 47 -0.04 19.78 4.13
N ASN A 48 -0.52 20.78 3.39
CA ASN A 48 -1.80 21.41 3.68
C ASN A 48 -2.99 20.44 3.56
N SER A 49 -3.04 19.58 2.53
CA SER A 49 -4.13 18.60 2.37
C SER A 49 -4.12 17.57 3.50
N ILE A 50 -2.94 17.10 3.90
CA ILE A 50 -2.78 16.16 5.02
C ILE A 50 -3.19 16.79 6.35
N ARG A 51 -2.77 18.03 6.65
CA ARG A 51 -3.20 18.74 7.86
C ARG A 51 -4.71 18.94 7.91
N MET A 52 -5.33 19.23 6.76
CA MET A 52 -6.80 19.31 6.68
C MET A 52 -7.46 17.97 6.97
N PHE A 53 -6.90 16.87 6.45
CA PHE A 53 -7.36 15.52 6.74
C PHE A 53 -7.21 15.16 8.22
N LEU A 54 -6.04 15.32 8.83
CA LEU A 54 -5.80 15.01 10.24
C LEU A 54 -6.74 15.80 11.18
N LYS A 55 -7.02 17.06 10.86
CA LYS A 55 -7.95 17.89 11.64
C LYS A 55 -9.41 17.45 11.52
N ASN A 56 -9.80 16.95 10.35
CA ASN A 56 -11.17 16.51 10.05
C ASN A 56 -11.14 15.36 9.01
N PRO A 57 -10.98 14.11 9.45
CA PRO A 57 -10.90 12.95 8.57
C PRO A 57 -12.26 12.72 7.91
N ASN A 58 -12.34 12.89 6.59
CA ASN A 58 -13.53 12.61 5.79
C ASN A 58 -13.14 12.42 4.33
N SER A 59 -14.05 11.90 3.52
CA SER A 59 -13.78 11.60 2.10
C SER A 59 -13.38 12.84 1.29
N TYR A 60 -13.89 14.04 1.61
CA TYR A 60 -13.53 15.26 0.89
C TYR A 60 -12.07 15.66 1.15
N ASN A 61 -11.62 15.62 2.40
CA ASN A 61 -10.22 15.90 2.71
C ASN A 61 -9.30 14.77 2.23
N ALA A 62 -9.80 13.53 2.21
CA ALA A 62 -9.10 12.39 1.62
C ALA A 62 -8.84 12.59 0.13
N ASP A 63 -9.86 12.98 -0.66
CA ASP A 63 -9.72 13.29 -2.08
C ASP A 63 -8.57 14.27 -2.33
N ARG A 64 -8.48 15.32 -1.51
CA ARG A 64 -7.41 16.32 -1.64
C ARG A 64 -6.03 15.75 -1.41
N VAL A 65 -5.86 14.80 -0.50
CA VAL A 65 -4.57 14.11 -0.28
C VAL A 65 -4.21 13.31 -1.53
N TYR A 66 -5.12 12.48 -2.04
CA TYR A 66 -4.91 11.71 -3.26
C TYR A 66 -4.60 12.64 -4.45
N GLU A 67 -5.45 13.63 -4.73
CA GLU A 67 -5.28 14.59 -5.83
C GLU A 67 -3.93 15.31 -5.76
N THR A 68 -3.54 15.80 -4.57
CA THR A 68 -2.27 16.53 -4.43
C THR A 68 -1.06 15.64 -4.61
N PHE A 69 -1.11 14.37 -4.15
CA PHE A 69 -0.06 13.39 -4.38
C PHE A 69 0.07 13.07 -5.87
N PHE A 70 -1.04 12.73 -6.52
CA PHE A 70 -1.04 12.40 -7.94
C PHE A 70 -0.66 13.56 -8.82
N LYS A 71 -1.02 14.79 -8.43
CA LYS A 71 -0.59 15.99 -9.14
C LYS A 71 0.92 16.22 -9.06
N ALA A 72 1.55 15.90 -7.93
CA ALA A 72 2.99 16.02 -7.75
C ALA A 72 3.78 15.03 -8.64
N TYR A 73 3.20 13.85 -8.89
CA TYR A 73 3.85 12.77 -9.63
C TYR A 73 3.11 12.38 -10.92
N TRP A 74 2.38 13.31 -11.52
CA TRP A 74 1.59 13.04 -12.73
C TRP A 74 2.51 12.91 -13.95
N MET A 75 2.53 11.72 -14.56
CA MET A 75 3.28 11.42 -15.79
C MET A 75 2.41 11.47 -17.05
N GLY A 76 1.14 11.88 -16.94
CA GLY A 76 0.19 11.89 -18.04
C GLY A 76 0.11 13.21 -18.80
N ILE A 77 -0.87 13.30 -19.69
CA ILE A 77 -1.12 14.49 -20.50
C ILE A 77 -1.78 15.55 -19.60
N GLN A 78 -1.26 16.79 -19.64
CA GLN A 78 -1.64 17.84 -18.67
C GLN A 78 -3.13 18.20 -18.69
N ASP A 79 -3.80 18.07 -19.84
CA ASP A 79 -5.22 18.42 -20.00
C ASP A 79 -6.16 17.22 -19.78
N GLU A 80 -5.63 16.03 -19.50
CA GLU A 80 -6.44 14.83 -19.25
C GLU A 80 -6.73 14.65 -17.76
N VAL A 81 -7.91 14.12 -17.47
CA VAL A 81 -8.25 13.65 -16.12
C VAL A 81 -7.31 12.52 -15.75
N ASN A 82 -6.71 12.59 -14.56
CA ASN A 82 -5.87 11.52 -14.06
C ASN A 82 -6.73 10.27 -13.78
N PRO A 83 -6.56 9.17 -14.53
CA PRO A 83 -7.39 7.98 -14.38
C PRO A 83 -7.20 7.31 -13.02
N PHE A 84 -6.02 7.43 -12.39
CA PHE A 84 -5.77 6.86 -11.07
C PHE A 84 -6.58 7.56 -9.98
N VAL A 85 -6.69 8.90 -10.06
CA VAL A 85 -7.58 9.66 -9.16
C VAL A 85 -9.04 9.25 -9.40
N GLN A 86 -9.44 9.09 -10.67
CA GLN A 86 -10.79 8.61 -10.99
C GLN A 86 -11.06 7.21 -10.42
N LEU A 87 -10.10 6.29 -10.51
CA LEU A 87 -10.24 4.94 -9.95
C LEU A 87 -10.50 4.96 -8.45
N LEU A 88 -9.76 5.79 -7.71
CA LEU A 88 -9.92 5.96 -6.27
C LEU A 88 -11.30 6.56 -5.93
N ILE A 89 -11.77 7.52 -6.74
CA ILE A 89 -13.12 8.08 -6.61
C ILE A 89 -14.20 7.02 -6.86
N GLU A 90 -14.05 6.17 -7.87
CA GLU A 90 -14.97 5.06 -8.15
C GLU A 90 -14.95 4.02 -7.02
N MET A 91 -13.76 3.66 -6.52
CA MET A 91 -13.59 2.73 -5.39
C MET A 91 -14.37 3.22 -4.17
N ARG A 92 -14.16 4.48 -3.77
CA ARG A 92 -14.91 5.11 -2.68
C ARG A 92 -16.41 5.10 -2.93
N SER A 93 -16.84 5.47 -4.15
CA SER A 93 -18.26 5.51 -4.52
C SER A 93 -18.91 4.13 -4.35
N TYR A 94 -18.20 3.09 -4.78
CA TYR A 94 -18.62 1.71 -4.62
C TYR A 94 -18.68 1.32 -3.14
N GLU A 95 -17.61 1.55 -2.39
CA GLU A 95 -17.52 1.21 -0.96
C GLU A 95 -18.64 1.85 -0.14
N LYS A 96 -18.92 3.14 -0.37
CA LYS A 96 -19.99 3.85 0.34
C LYS A 96 -21.39 3.27 0.06
N GLN A 97 -21.62 2.76 -1.14
CA GLN A 97 -22.92 2.21 -1.57
C GLN A 97 -23.08 0.74 -1.20
N ALA A 98 -21.99 -0.01 -1.30
CA ALA A 98 -21.95 -1.45 -1.13
C ALA A 98 -21.68 -1.86 0.33
N GLY A 99 -20.84 -1.10 1.02
CA GLY A 99 -20.39 -1.36 2.37
C GLY A 99 -21.48 -1.67 3.40
N PRO A 100 -22.63 -0.96 3.40
CA PRO A 100 -23.70 -1.23 4.35
C PRO A 100 -24.36 -2.60 4.25
N LEU A 101 -24.14 -3.32 3.14
CA LEU A 101 -24.69 -4.66 2.91
C LEU A 101 -23.83 -5.77 3.53
N LEU A 102 -22.67 -5.44 4.11
CA LEU A 102 -21.75 -6.41 4.73
C LEU A 102 -21.69 -6.23 6.25
N ASP A 103 -21.59 -7.35 6.96
CA ASP A 103 -21.33 -7.33 8.40
C ASP A 103 -19.85 -7.00 8.62
N ALA A 104 -19.57 -6.14 9.59
CA ALA A 104 -18.22 -5.71 9.97
C ALA A 104 -17.35 -5.01 8.91
N HIS A 105 -17.94 -4.49 7.82
CA HIS A 105 -17.20 -3.68 6.84
C HIS A 105 -16.81 -2.30 7.39
N ARG A 106 -15.59 -1.88 7.08
CA ARG A 106 -14.93 -0.64 7.54
C ARG A 106 -14.38 0.11 6.35
N ASP A 107 -14.33 1.43 6.42
CA ASP A 107 -13.80 2.28 5.35
C ASP A 107 -12.33 1.99 4.99
N HIS A 108 -12.05 1.65 3.73
CA HIS A 108 -10.73 1.37 3.14
C HIS A 108 -10.14 2.64 2.50
N TYR A 109 -11.00 3.56 2.04
CA TYR A 109 -10.58 4.82 1.42
C TYR A 109 -9.81 5.75 2.37
N LEU A 110 -10.31 5.94 3.58
CA LEU A 110 -9.66 6.73 4.64
C LEU A 110 -8.52 5.95 5.29
N HIS A 111 -8.68 4.63 5.41
CA HIS A 111 -7.67 3.71 5.94
C HIS A 111 -6.37 3.81 5.16
N SER A 112 -6.40 3.78 3.82
CA SER A 112 -5.22 3.95 2.97
C SER A 112 -4.45 5.25 3.25
N ILE A 113 -5.13 6.34 3.61
CA ILE A 113 -4.45 7.58 4.03
C ILE A 113 -3.81 7.42 5.39
N TYR A 114 -4.49 6.83 6.38
CA TYR A 114 -3.87 6.60 7.68
C TYR A 114 -2.67 5.64 7.61
N VAL A 115 -2.74 4.60 6.78
CA VAL A 115 -1.61 3.72 6.47
C VAL A 115 -0.46 4.54 5.91
N PHE A 116 -0.74 5.38 4.90
CA PHE A 116 0.25 6.29 4.32
C PHE A 116 0.90 7.19 5.38
N LEU A 117 0.12 7.86 6.23
CA LEU A 117 0.63 8.76 7.27
C LEU A 117 1.42 8.03 8.36
N LEU A 118 1.00 6.83 8.75
CA LEU A 118 1.72 6.00 9.70
C LEU A 118 3.10 5.60 9.15
N GLY A 119 3.18 5.24 7.87
CA GLY A 119 4.46 4.91 7.24
C GLY A 119 5.42 6.11 7.15
N LEU A 120 4.91 7.31 6.84
CA LEU A 120 5.72 8.54 6.89
C LEU A 120 6.26 8.79 8.31
N SER A 121 5.42 8.55 9.32
CA SER A 121 5.77 8.73 10.73
C SER A 121 6.82 7.73 11.19
N ILE A 122 6.70 6.45 10.81
CA ILE A 122 7.70 5.42 11.10
C ILE A 122 9.03 5.76 10.41
N TYR A 123 8.98 6.10 9.12
CA TYR A 123 10.18 6.41 8.37
C TYR A 123 10.95 7.59 8.97
N ILE A 124 10.29 8.71 9.28
CA ILE A 124 11.00 9.89 9.83
C ILE A 124 11.56 9.65 11.23
N MET A 125 10.89 8.84 12.04
CA MET A 125 11.26 8.59 13.44
C MET A 125 12.22 7.42 13.64
N ASN A 126 12.46 6.59 12.62
CA ASN A 126 13.31 5.41 12.71
C ASN A 126 14.43 5.43 11.66
N SER A 127 15.63 5.83 12.09
CA SER A 127 16.83 5.95 11.25
C SER A 127 17.33 4.60 10.74
N LYS A 128 17.12 3.51 11.51
CA LYS A 128 17.45 2.15 11.10
C LYS A 128 16.62 1.73 9.89
N TYR A 129 15.32 2.03 9.90
CA TYR A 129 14.46 1.80 8.74
C TYR A 129 14.86 2.67 7.54
N GLN A 130 15.22 3.95 7.76
CA GLN A 130 15.74 4.80 6.68
C GLN A 130 17.00 4.21 6.05
N GLU A 131 17.94 3.70 6.86
CA GLU A 131 19.16 3.05 6.39
C GLU A 131 18.84 1.80 5.57
N VAL A 132 17.95 0.92 6.07
CA VAL A 132 17.52 -0.27 5.34
C VAL A 132 16.89 0.10 3.99
N PHE A 133 16.01 1.11 3.97
CA PHE A 133 15.43 1.61 2.73
C PHE A 133 16.50 2.13 1.76
N ASN A 134 17.39 3.00 2.23
CA ASN A 134 18.43 3.62 1.40
C ASN A 134 19.39 2.58 0.81
N ASN A 135 19.81 1.60 1.62
CA ASN A 135 20.74 0.55 1.20
C ASN A 135 20.12 -0.43 0.20
N THR A 136 18.80 -0.66 0.27
CA THR A 136 18.11 -1.66 -0.56
C THR A 136 17.49 -1.06 -1.81
N VAL A 137 16.95 0.16 -1.72
CA VAL A 137 16.10 0.78 -2.76
C VAL A 137 16.82 1.90 -3.51
N VAL A 138 17.67 2.68 -2.82
CA VAL A 138 18.38 3.84 -3.39
C VAL A 138 19.80 3.45 -3.84
N ASP A 139 20.00 2.18 -4.21
CA ASP A 139 21.27 1.75 -4.81
C ASP A 139 21.41 2.29 -6.25
N ASN A 140 22.20 3.36 -6.38
CA ASN A 140 22.50 4.02 -7.65
C ASN A 140 23.15 3.10 -8.68
N ASN A 141 23.69 1.94 -8.29
CA ASN A 141 24.23 0.97 -9.24
C ASN A 141 23.12 0.20 -9.96
N CYS A 142 21.96 0.03 -9.32
CA CYS A 142 20.81 -0.68 -9.86
C CYS A 142 19.85 0.28 -10.59
N TYR A 143 19.48 1.40 -9.96
CA TYR A 143 18.58 2.40 -10.54
C TYR A 143 19.14 3.83 -10.39
N PRO A 144 19.94 4.31 -11.36
CA PRO A 144 20.58 5.63 -11.29
C PRO A 144 19.62 6.84 -11.29
N ASP A 145 18.35 6.63 -11.65
CA ASP A 145 17.33 7.67 -11.79
C ASP A 145 16.42 7.79 -10.55
N SER A 146 16.77 7.14 -9.43
CA SER A 146 16.10 7.39 -8.15
C SER A 146 16.19 8.87 -7.77
N TYR A 147 15.13 9.42 -7.18
CA TYR A 147 15.14 10.80 -6.69
C TYR A 147 16.28 11.01 -5.68
N LYS A 148 17.11 12.02 -5.94
CA LYS A 148 18.30 12.35 -5.13
C LYS A 148 18.03 13.40 -4.05
N THR A 149 16.88 14.04 -4.16
CA THR A 149 16.28 14.96 -3.19
C THR A 149 15.96 14.24 -1.89
N LYS A 150 16.03 14.98 -0.79
CA LYS A 150 15.83 14.41 0.53
C LYS A 150 14.42 13.82 0.69
N HIS A 151 14.37 12.52 1.02
CA HIS A 151 13.18 11.71 1.29
C HIS A 151 12.21 11.47 0.11
N GLU A 152 12.46 12.03 -1.08
CA GLU A 152 11.51 11.96 -2.19
C GLU A 152 11.33 10.55 -2.77
N GLU A 153 12.41 9.78 -2.93
CA GLU A 153 12.32 8.41 -3.48
C GLU A 153 11.45 7.51 -2.58
N PHE A 154 11.65 7.62 -1.26
CA PHE A 154 10.79 6.95 -0.29
C PHE A 154 9.35 7.45 -0.42
N PHE A 155 9.13 8.76 -0.38
CA PHE A 155 7.81 9.36 -0.44
C PHE A 155 7.02 8.92 -1.69
N TYR A 156 7.68 8.89 -2.84
CA TYR A 156 7.09 8.45 -4.10
C TYR A 156 6.68 6.99 -4.06
N ARG A 157 7.61 6.07 -3.76
CA ARG A 157 7.33 4.63 -3.74
C ARG A 157 6.33 4.24 -2.64
N TRP A 158 6.47 4.86 -1.47
CA TRP A 158 5.56 4.65 -0.35
C TRP A 158 4.16 5.16 -0.66
N GLY A 159 4.02 6.36 -1.22
CA GLY A 159 2.73 6.88 -1.63
C GLY A 159 2.07 6.02 -2.70
N LEU A 160 2.84 5.52 -3.68
CA LEU A 160 2.33 4.55 -4.65
C LEU A 160 1.88 3.23 -4.01
N ALA A 161 2.57 2.71 -3.01
CA ALA A 161 2.17 1.45 -2.36
C ALA A 161 0.96 1.67 -1.43
N ALA A 162 1.09 2.58 -0.47
CA ALA A 162 0.09 2.79 0.58
C ALA A 162 -1.23 3.37 0.06
N LEU A 163 -1.21 4.31 -0.89
CA LEU A 163 -2.44 4.93 -1.40
C LEU A 163 -3.19 4.05 -2.42
N PHE A 164 -2.58 2.96 -2.90
CA PHE A 164 -3.19 2.08 -3.90
C PHE A 164 -3.41 0.63 -3.47
N HIS A 165 -2.92 0.21 -2.30
CA HIS A 165 -2.93 -1.22 -1.95
C HIS A 165 -4.33 -1.85 -1.99
N ASP A 166 -5.37 -1.06 -1.70
CA ASP A 166 -6.77 -1.48 -1.64
C ASP A 166 -7.62 -1.15 -2.88
N ILE A 167 -7.06 -0.67 -4.00
CA ILE A 167 -7.90 -0.26 -5.16
C ILE A 167 -8.81 -1.35 -5.73
N ALA A 168 -8.45 -2.62 -5.55
CA ALA A 168 -9.25 -3.76 -6.00
C ALA A 168 -10.24 -4.29 -4.94
N TYR A 169 -10.30 -3.68 -3.75
CA TYR A 169 -11.23 -4.08 -2.69
C TYR A 169 -12.71 -4.15 -3.11
N PRO A 170 -13.22 -3.30 -4.04
CA PRO A 170 -14.56 -3.45 -4.60
C PRO A 170 -14.86 -4.86 -5.17
N LEU A 171 -13.88 -5.56 -5.74
CA LEU A 171 -14.06 -6.92 -6.26
C LEU A 171 -14.35 -7.92 -5.13
N GLU A 172 -13.64 -7.78 -4.00
CA GLU A 172 -13.83 -8.62 -2.82
C GLU A 172 -15.19 -8.34 -2.16
N ILE A 173 -15.57 -7.07 -2.00
CA ILE A 173 -16.90 -6.67 -1.50
C ILE A 173 -18.00 -7.30 -2.37
N THR A 174 -17.89 -7.18 -3.70
CA THR A 174 -18.88 -7.70 -4.65
C THR A 174 -19.16 -9.18 -4.40
N LEU A 175 -18.09 -9.98 -4.27
CA LEU A 175 -18.20 -11.42 -4.05
C LEU A 175 -18.86 -11.72 -2.69
N LYS A 176 -18.42 -11.07 -1.62
CA LYS A 176 -19.00 -11.23 -0.27
C LYS A 176 -20.48 -10.89 -0.23
N GLN A 177 -20.89 -9.83 -0.94
CA GLN A 177 -22.29 -9.43 -1.01
C GLN A 177 -23.16 -10.45 -1.75
N ALA A 178 -22.67 -10.92 -2.91
CA ALA A 178 -23.36 -11.95 -3.67
C ALA A 178 -23.54 -13.20 -2.81
N GLN A 179 -22.48 -13.61 -2.10
CA GLN A 179 -22.47 -14.78 -1.21
C GLN A 179 -23.55 -14.65 -0.14
N ARG A 180 -23.58 -13.52 0.57
CA ARG A 180 -24.59 -13.23 1.60
C ARG A 180 -26.02 -13.25 1.05
N TYR A 181 -26.24 -12.72 -0.15
CA TYR A 181 -27.58 -12.70 -0.74
C TYR A 181 -28.07 -14.11 -1.13
N ILE A 182 -27.17 -14.96 -1.66
CA ILE A 182 -27.47 -16.36 -1.95
C ILE A 182 -27.78 -17.14 -0.67
N GLU A 183 -26.98 -16.96 0.38
CA GLU A 183 -27.24 -17.55 1.71
C GLU A 183 -28.63 -17.14 2.23
N PHE A 184 -28.99 -15.86 2.09
CA PHE A 184 -30.31 -15.37 2.47
C PHE A 184 -31.45 -16.03 1.66
N ILE A 185 -31.34 -16.11 0.33
CA ILE A 185 -32.37 -16.73 -0.53
C ILE A 185 -32.63 -18.18 -0.11
N PHE A 186 -31.57 -18.94 0.17
CA PHE A 186 -31.68 -20.36 0.47
C PHE A 186 -31.96 -20.69 1.93
N SER A 187 -31.78 -19.72 2.84
CA SER A 187 -32.05 -19.88 4.28
C SER A 187 -33.48 -20.35 4.59
N TYR A 188 -34.46 -20.03 3.72
CA TYR A 188 -35.85 -20.46 3.92
C TYR A 188 -36.11 -21.93 3.54
N GLN A 189 -35.28 -22.51 2.67
CA GLN A 189 -35.49 -23.86 2.13
C GLN A 189 -34.64 -24.94 2.80
N CYS A 190 -33.49 -24.58 3.38
CA CYS A 190 -32.59 -25.49 4.08
C CYS A 190 -31.91 -24.74 5.23
N GLU A 191 -32.06 -25.24 6.46
CA GLU A 191 -31.43 -24.64 7.64
C GLU A 191 -29.89 -24.75 7.65
N ASN A 192 -29.30 -25.60 6.80
CA ASN A 192 -27.85 -25.76 6.68
C ASN A 192 -27.46 -26.06 5.22
N ARG A 193 -26.95 -25.05 4.52
CA ARG A 193 -26.06 -25.24 3.36
C ARG A 193 -24.71 -24.63 3.67
N ASP A 194 -23.95 -25.29 4.53
CA ASP A 194 -22.51 -25.09 4.52
C ASP A 194 -21.99 -25.59 3.17
N GLY A 195 -21.50 -24.68 2.32
CA GLY A 195 -20.66 -25.05 1.17
C GLY A 195 -21.07 -24.55 -0.22
N ASP A 196 -22.14 -23.78 -0.39
CA ASP A 196 -22.40 -23.13 -1.69
C ASP A 196 -21.43 -21.95 -1.87
N ILE A 197 -20.40 -22.13 -2.69
CA ILE A 197 -19.38 -21.11 -2.98
C ILE A 197 -19.74 -20.38 -4.27
N ILE A 198 -20.00 -19.08 -4.17
CA ILE A 198 -20.03 -18.21 -5.35
C ILE A 198 -18.59 -18.00 -5.84
N LYS A 199 -18.44 -18.05 -7.15
CA LYS A 199 -17.19 -17.74 -7.83
C LYS A 199 -17.40 -16.47 -8.63
N LEU A 200 -16.50 -15.52 -8.45
CA LEU A 200 -16.36 -14.39 -9.34
C LEU A 200 -15.08 -14.60 -10.14
N GLU A 201 -15.21 -14.64 -11.45
CA GLU A 201 -14.09 -14.71 -12.38
C GLU A 201 -14.11 -13.42 -13.21
N PRO A 202 -13.16 -12.49 -12.97
CA PRO A 202 -13.01 -11.32 -13.82
C PRO A 202 -12.75 -11.76 -15.27
N PRO A 203 -13.52 -11.27 -16.25
CA PRO A 203 -13.31 -11.66 -17.63
C PRO A 203 -11.93 -11.18 -18.11
N ASN A 204 -11.24 -12.04 -18.87
CA ASN A 204 -9.98 -11.73 -19.58
C ASN A 204 -8.89 -11.08 -18.73
N ILE A 205 -8.54 -11.66 -17.57
CA ILE A 205 -7.39 -11.20 -16.79
C ILE A 205 -6.09 -11.15 -17.62
N ASP A 206 -5.99 -11.98 -18.65
CA ASP A 206 -4.87 -11.99 -19.60
C ASP A 206 -4.66 -10.64 -20.28
N ASP A 207 -5.71 -9.85 -20.53
CA ASP A 207 -5.60 -8.51 -21.13
C ASP A 207 -4.95 -7.50 -20.14
N LEU A 208 -5.12 -7.72 -18.83
CA LEU A 208 -4.48 -6.90 -17.80
C LEU A 208 -3.05 -7.35 -17.51
N VAL A 209 -2.72 -8.61 -17.76
CA VAL A 209 -1.44 -9.21 -17.36
C VAL A 209 -0.43 -9.23 -18.51
N THR A 210 -0.91 -9.45 -19.73
CA THR A 210 -0.04 -9.47 -20.92
C THR A 210 0.51 -8.09 -21.17
N ILE A 211 1.83 -8.00 -21.31
CA ILE A 211 2.50 -6.74 -21.64
C ILE A 211 3.43 -6.91 -22.83
N ASP A 212 3.41 -5.90 -23.69
CA ASP A 212 4.54 -5.68 -24.59
C ASP A 212 5.67 -5.07 -23.75
N PRO A 213 6.88 -5.65 -23.72
CA PRO A 213 7.97 -5.06 -22.97
C PRO A 213 8.23 -3.60 -23.40
N LEU A 214 8.42 -2.72 -22.43
CA LEU A 214 8.69 -1.29 -22.65
C LEU A 214 10.17 -1.09 -22.89
N PHE A 215 10.55 -0.85 -24.14
CA PHE A 215 11.93 -0.55 -24.50
C PHE A 215 12.11 0.90 -24.94
N PRO A 216 13.28 1.50 -24.67
CA PRO A 216 13.67 2.71 -25.37
C PRO A 216 13.69 2.44 -26.88
N SER A 217 13.54 3.50 -27.68
CA SER A 217 13.71 3.37 -29.13
C SER A 217 15.10 2.83 -29.49
N ASN A 218 15.23 2.21 -30.66
CA ASN A 218 16.48 1.57 -31.10
C ASN A 218 17.71 2.50 -31.02
N SER A 219 17.53 3.82 -31.19
CA SER A 219 18.60 4.81 -31.09
C SER A 219 19.17 4.96 -29.68
N PHE A 220 18.39 4.69 -28.63
CA PHE A 220 18.80 4.82 -27.23
C PHE A 220 19.01 3.47 -26.53
N LYS A 221 18.82 2.35 -27.24
CA LYS A 221 18.89 0.99 -26.67
C LYS A 221 20.24 0.71 -26.00
N GLN A 222 21.36 1.07 -26.63
CA GLN A 222 22.70 0.88 -26.06
C GLN A 222 22.91 1.71 -24.79
N GLU A 223 22.60 3.01 -24.83
CA GLU A 223 22.72 3.91 -23.68
C GLU A 223 21.88 3.43 -22.49
N TYR A 224 20.69 2.91 -22.78
CA TYR A 224 19.79 2.36 -21.77
C TYR A 224 20.39 1.15 -21.04
N TYR A 225 20.95 0.15 -21.72
CA TYR A 225 21.56 -0.99 -21.01
C TYR A 225 22.88 -0.65 -20.32
N ILE A 226 23.61 0.34 -20.82
CA ILE A 226 24.76 0.88 -20.09
C ILE A 226 24.30 1.50 -18.76
N LYS A 227 23.19 2.24 -18.79
CA LYS A 227 22.61 2.89 -17.61
C LYS A 227 21.89 1.91 -16.67
N TYR A 228 21.27 0.86 -17.22
CA TYR A 228 20.50 -0.15 -16.48
C TYR A 228 20.95 -1.57 -16.84
N PRO A 229 22.10 -2.04 -16.34
CA PRO A 229 22.63 -3.36 -16.69
C PRO A 229 21.66 -4.51 -16.35
N SER A 230 20.89 -4.37 -15.27
CA SER A 230 19.87 -5.34 -14.83
C SER A 230 18.63 -5.41 -15.74
N ALA A 231 18.40 -4.42 -16.61
CA ALA A 231 17.23 -4.41 -17.49
C ALA A 231 17.23 -5.57 -18.51
N ALA A 232 18.40 -6.13 -18.84
CA ALA A 232 18.50 -7.30 -19.71
C ALA A 232 17.79 -8.54 -19.15
N ASN A 233 17.75 -8.69 -17.82
CA ASN A 233 17.05 -9.80 -17.16
C ASN A 233 15.51 -9.65 -17.22
N ILE A 234 15.04 -8.44 -17.52
CA ILE A 234 13.62 -8.06 -17.50
C ILE A 234 13.05 -7.99 -18.93
N GLU A 235 13.90 -7.88 -19.95
CA GLU A 235 13.52 -7.86 -21.38
C GLU A 235 12.78 -9.12 -21.84
N SER A 236 12.99 -10.26 -21.17
CA SER A 236 12.28 -11.51 -21.46
C SER A 236 10.90 -11.64 -20.81
N CYS A 237 10.51 -10.69 -19.96
CA CYS A 237 9.22 -10.74 -19.26
C CYS A 237 8.10 -10.28 -20.18
N VAL A 238 7.24 -11.23 -20.56
CA VAL A 238 6.10 -11.00 -21.47
C VAL A 238 4.77 -10.75 -20.73
N ASP A 239 4.78 -10.90 -19.41
CA ASP A 239 3.60 -10.71 -18.56
C ASP A 239 4.00 -10.15 -17.18
N HIS A 240 3.03 -9.53 -16.48
CA HIS A 240 3.21 -9.02 -15.12
C HIS A 240 3.62 -10.09 -14.11
N TYR A 241 3.19 -11.34 -14.30
CA TYR A 241 3.53 -12.43 -13.38
C TYR A 241 5.03 -12.74 -13.40
N MET A 242 5.67 -12.71 -14.57
CA MET A 242 7.10 -12.91 -14.69
C MET A 242 7.87 -11.74 -14.09
N LEU A 243 7.40 -10.50 -14.27
CA LEU A 243 8.01 -9.33 -13.61
C LEU A 243 7.98 -9.44 -12.09
N LEU A 244 6.81 -9.75 -11.53
CA LEU A 244 6.65 -9.97 -10.09
C LEU A 244 7.49 -11.15 -9.61
N ALA A 245 7.53 -12.26 -10.36
CA ALA A 245 8.35 -13.42 -10.01
C ALA A 245 9.85 -13.10 -9.98
N HIS A 246 10.37 -12.32 -10.93
CA HIS A 246 11.76 -11.85 -10.89
C HIS A 246 12.02 -10.96 -9.67
N LYS A 247 11.12 -10.03 -9.36
CA LYS A 247 11.23 -9.18 -8.18
C LYS A 247 11.24 -10.00 -6.89
N LEU A 248 10.32 -10.95 -6.75
CA LEU A 248 10.24 -11.84 -5.59
C LEU A 248 11.46 -12.77 -5.48
N HIS A 249 11.96 -13.31 -6.59
CA HIS A 249 13.22 -14.07 -6.60
C HIS A 249 14.38 -13.25 -6.06
N ASN A 250 14.55 -12.01 -6.52
CA ASN A 250 15.64 -11.15 -6.07
C ASN A 250 15.51 -10.77 -4.58
N CYS A 251 14.28 -10.63 -4.07
CA CYS A 251 14.02 -10.26 -2.67
C CYS A 251 14.14 -11.45 -1.70
N PHE A 252 13.74 -12.65 -2.12
CA PHE A 252 13.51 -13.79 -1.22
C PHE A 252 14.26 -15.07 -1.61
N ASP A 253 15.05 -15.06 -2.69
CA ASP A 253 15.77 -16.21 -3.24
C ASP A 253 14.85 -17.42 -3.56
N VAL A 254 13.60 -17.14 -3.92
CA VAL A 254 12.60 -18.13 -4.34
C VAL A 254 12.74 -18.48 -5.81
N ASN A 255 12.42 -19.71 -6.22
CA ASN A 255 12.53 -20.10 -7.62
C ASN A 255 11.55 -19.30 -8.53
N ILE A 256 12.08 -18.59 -9.52
CA ILE A 256 11.30 -17.73 -10.44
C ILE A 256 10.15 -18.50 -11.11
N LYS A 257 10.38 -19.75 -11.54
CA LYS A 257 9.36 -20.54 -12.24
C LYS A 257 8.22 -20.92 -11.31
N ASP A 258 8.56 -21.37 -10.10
CA ASP A 258 7.56 -21.79 -9.11
C ASP A 258 6.68 -20.59 -8.68
N VAL A 259 7.29 -19.43 -8.44
CA VAL A 259 6.56 -18.19 -8.12
C VAL A 259 5.69 -17.75 -9.30
N SER A 260 6.23 -17.73 -10.52
CA SER A 260 5.46 -17.34 -11.71
C SER A 260 4.25 -18.26 -11.93
N THR A 261 4.43 -19.57 -11.75
CA THR A 261 3.32 -20.53 -11.83
C THR A 261 2.31 -20.31 -10.71
N SER A 262 2.75 -20.06 -9.47
CA SER A 262 1.84 -19.76 -8.37
C SER A 262 1.03 -18.49 -8.63
N LEU A 263 1.67 -17.40 -9.08
CA LEU A 263 0.98 -16.15 -9.42
C LEU A 263 -0.06 -16.36 -10.53
N LYS A 264 0.29 -17.08 -11.60
CA LYS A 264 -0.62 -17.40 -12.71
C LYS A 264 -1.86 -18.18 -12.27
N GLY A 265 -1.69 -19.11 -11.33
CA GLY A 265 -2.78 -19.92 -10.79
C GLY A 265 -3.57 -19.26 -9.66
N TYR A 266 -3.07 -18.17 -9.08
CA TYR A 266 -3.58 -17.64 -7.81
C TYR A 266 -5.02 -17.16 -7.91
N SER A 267 -5.37 -16.40 -8.96
CA SER A 267 -6.75 -15.91 -9.15
C SER A 267 -7.77 -17.05 -9.25
N GLN A 268 -7.40 -18.14 -9.94
CA GLN A 268 -8.24 -19.33 -10.05
C GLN A 268 -8.34 -20.07 -8.72
N GLU A 269 -7.23 -20.20 -7.99
CA GLU A 269 -7.19 -20.85 -6.67
C GLU A 269 -8.06 -20.11 -5.65
N THR A 270 -7.95 -18.78 -5.56
CA THR A 270 -8.75 -17.98 -4.62
C THR A 270 -10.23 -18.02 -5.01
N SER A 271 -10.54 -17.90 -6.32
CA SER A 271 -11.93 -17.97 -6.80
C SER A 271 -12.57 -19.33 -6.49
N GLN A 272 -11.82 -20.44 -6.62
CA GLN A 272 -12.30 -21.77 -6.22
C GLN A 272 -12.62 -21.88 -4.73
N LYS A 273 -11.97 -21.07 -3.88
CA LYS A 273 -12.21 -20.97 -2.44
C LYS A 273 -13.28 -19.94 -2.07
N GLY A 274 -13.91 -19.28 -3.04
CA GLY A 274 -14.91 -18.23 -2.79
C GLY A 274 -14.31 -16.92 -2.30
N PHE A 275 -13.05 -16.66 -2.64
CA PHE A 275 -12.29 -15.51 -2.18
C PHE A 275 -11.65 -14.76 -3.35
N ILE A 276 -11.53 -13.44 -3.21
CA ILE A 276 -10.76 -12.58 -4.10
C ILE A 276 -9.76 -11.83 -3.25
N ASP A 277 -8.48 -11.95 -3.61
CA ASP A 277 -7.39 -11.24 -2.96
C ASP A 277 -7.24 -9.84 -3.56
N HIS A 278 -7.67 -8.81 -2.82
CA HIS A 278 -7.58 -7.43 -3.29
C HIS A 278 -6.12 -7.02 -3.55
N GLY A 279 -5.16 -7.37 -2.68
CA GLY A 279 -3.75 -7.05 -2.89
C GLY A 279 -3.18 -7.59 -4.21
N TYR A 280 -3.55 -8.84 -4.57
CA TYR A 280 -3.19 -9.41 -5.85
C TYR A 280 -3.75 -8.59 -7.03
N TYR A 281 -5.05 -8.29 -7.04
CA TYR A 281 -5.68 -7.56 -8.14
C TYR A 281 -5.23 -6.09 -8.18
N SER A 282 -5.02 -5.44 -7.03
CA SER A 282 -4.49 -4.08 -6.92
C SER A 282 -3.12 -3.98 -7.57
N ALA A 283 -2.22 -4.95 -7.32
CA ALA A 283 -0.90 -4.99 -7.93
C ALA A 283 -0.97 -5.14 -9.46
N ILE A 284 -1.82 -6.05 -9.97
CA ILE A 284 -1.99 -6.26 -11.41
C ILE A 284 -2.61 -5.04 -12.11
N ILE A 285 -3.64 -4.43 -11.51
CA ILE A 285 -4.26 -3.20 -12.03
C ILE A 285 -3.24 -2.06 -12.09
N MET A 286 -2.49 -1.86 -11.01
CA MET A 286 -1.46 -0.83 -10.94
C MET A 286 -0.41 -1.02 -12.03
N LEU A 287 0.14 -2.22 -12.18
CA LEU A 287 1.13 -2.53 -13.23
C LEU A 287 0.55 -2.30 -14.63
N SER A 288 -0.66 -2.77 -14.91
CA SER A 288 -1.32 -2.60 -16.20
C SER A 288 -1.54 -1.13 -16.57
N TRP A 289 -1.99 -0.33 -15.61
CA TRP A 289 -2.31 1.08 -15.84
C TRP A 289 -1.06 1.93 -15.99
N TYR A 290 -0.01 1.69 -15.18
CA TYR A 290 1.27 2.38 -15.35
C TYR A 290 1.98 1.96 -16.64
N HIS A 291 1.92 0.69 -17.02
CA HIS A 291 2.43 0.23 -18.32
C HIS A 291 1.78 0.99 -19.47
N SER A 292 0.44 1.04 -19.47
CA SER A 292 -0.33 1.75 -20.48
C SER A 292 -0.03 3.26 -20.50
N LEU A 293 0.11 3.88 -19.32
CA LEU A 293 0.44 5.29 -19.20
C LEU A 293 1.82 5.59 -19.79
N ILE A 294 2.85 4.84 -19.37
CA ILE A 294 4.23 5.04 -19.83
C ILE A 294 4.35 4.80 -21.35
N LYS A 295 3.65 3.78 -21.87
CA LYS A 295 3.57 3.52 -23.31
C LYS A 295 2.93 4.70 -24.05
N ARG A 296 1.82 5.23 -23.54
CA ARG A 296 1.07 6.34 -24.17
C ARG A 296 1.85 7.65 -24.15
N THR A 297 2.58 7.95 -23.08
CA THR A 297 3.33 9.20 -22.94
C THR A 297 4.79 9.09 -23.41
N ASN A 298 5.23 7.90 -23.83
CA ASN A 298 6.61 7.61 -24.19
C ASN A 298 7.60 8.04 -23.09
N TRP A 299 7.18 7.82 -21.83
CA TRP A 299 7.99 8.13 -20.66
C TRP A 299 9.15 7.14 -20.50
N ASN A 300 10.14 7.48 -19.68
CA ASN A 300 11.29 6.61 -19.40
C ASN A 300 10.81 5.24 -18.83
N PRO A 301 11.05 4.11 -19.55
CA PRO A 301 10.61 2.79 -19.09
C PRO A 301 11.19 2.36 -17.74
N ALA A 302 12.32 2.92 -17.31
CA ALA A 302 12.91 2.57 -16.02
C ALA A 302 11.96 2.88 -14.84
N TYR A 303 11.11 3.91 -14.94
CA TYR A 303 10.09 4.19 -13.92
C TYR A 303 9.13 3.01 -13.71
N TYR A 304 8.82 2.27 -14.77
CA TYR A 304 7.97 1.10 -14.68
C TYR A 304 8.65 -0.05 -13.93
N TYR A 305 9.89 -0.36 -14.32
CA TYR A 305 10.60 -1.55 -13.86
C TYR A 305 11.25 -1.40 -12.48
N TYR A 306 11.43 -0.18 -11.98
CA TYR A 306 12.06 0.08 -10.68
C TYR A 306 11.04 0.56 -9.63
N PRO A 307 10.57 1.82 -9.60
CA PRO A 307 9.67 2.28 -8.55
C PRO A 307 8.26 1.70 -8.65
N VAL A 308 7.66 1.63 -9.85
CA VAL A 308 6.30 1.09 -10.00
C VAL A 308 6.26 -0.40 -9.69
N LEU A 309 7.20 -1.20 -10.20
CA LEU A 309 7.27 -2.63 -9.91
C LEU A 309 7.51 -2.90 -8.42
N ASP A 310 8.37 -2.13 -7.76
CA ASP A 310 8.65 -2.25 -6.32
C ASP A 310 7.43 -1.90 -5.46
N SER A 311 6.70 -0.84 -5.80
CA SER A 311 5.45 -0.50 -5.13
C SER A 311 4.37 -1.56 -5.39
N ALA A 312 4.22 -2.03 -6.63
CA ALA A 312 3.23 -3.06 -6.96
C ALA A 312 3.57 -4.42 -6.31
N SER A 313 4.85 -4.79 -6.20
CA SER A 313 5.24 -6.00 -5.46
C SER A 313 4.98 -5.85 -3.96
N ALA A 314 5.14 -4.65 -3.38
CA ALA A 314 4.71 -4.41 -2.00
C ALA A 314 3.19 -4.59 -1.83
N ILE A 315 2.40 -4.04 -2.75
CA ILE A 315 0.94 -4.23 -2.79
C ILE A 315 0.58 -5.71 -2.95
N LEU A 316 1.28 -6.48 -3.79
CA LEU A 316 1.03 -7.92 -3.86
C LEU A 316 1.32 -8.60 -2.50
N LEU A 317 2.49 -8.29 -1.93
CA LEU A 317 3.02 -8.99 -0.77
C LEU A 317 2.20 -8.78 0.50
N HIS A 318 1.44 -7.69 0.63
CA HIS A 318 0.70 -7.43 1.87
C HIS A 318 -0.30 -8.53 2.22
N ASN A 319 -0.89 -9.20 1.23
CA ASN A 319 -1.67 -10.42 1.41
C ASN A 319 -0.91 -11.68 0.98
N TYR A 320 -0.26 -11.64 -0.19
CA TYR A 320 0.30 -12.82 -0.83
C TYR A 320 1.42 -13.47 0.00
N PHE A 321 2.19 -12.67 0.78
CA PHE A 321 3.28 -13.21 1.58
C PHE A 321 2.77 -14.18 2.65
N LYS A 322 1.77 -13.77 3.45
CA LYS A 322 1.14 -14.59 4.48
C LYS A 322 0.42 -15.82 3.91
N HIS A 323 -0.28 -15.64 2.79
CA HIS A 323 -1.14 -16.67 2.23
C HIS A 323 -0.40 -17.69 1.35
N CYS A 324 0.72 -17.30 0.74
CA CYS A 324 1.47 -18.14 -0.19
C CYS A 324 2.92 -18.37 0.25
N LEU A 325 3.70 -17.30 0.45
CA LEU A 325 5.15 -17.41 0.62
C LEU A 325 5.56 -18.01 1.97
N LEU A 326 4.79 -17.77 3.04
CA LEU A 326 4.98 -18.44 4.34
C LEU A 326 4.54 -19.92 4.33
N LYS A 327 3.81 -20.35 3.30
CA LYS A 327 3.24 -21.71 3.22
C LYS A 327 4.00 -22.57 2.23
N THR A 328 3.79 -23.87 2.30
CA THR A 328 4.28 -24.81 1.28
C THR A 328 3.76 -24.41 -0.11
N PRO A 329 4.61 -24.42 -1.15
CA PRO A 329 5.95 -25.01 -1.21
C PRO A 329 7.11 -24.09 -0.76
N PHE A 330 6.90 -22.78 -0.63
CA PHE A 330 7.98 -21.82 -0.38
C PHE A 330 8.49 -21.86 1.06
N SER A 331 7.56 -21.93 2.03
CA SER A 331 7.85 -22.04 3.47
C SER A 331 8.89 -21.03 3.97
N LEU A 332 8.81 -19.78 3.49
CA LEU A 332 9.72 -18.72 3.90
C LEU A 332 9.57 -18.40 5.41
N PRO A 333 10.63 -17.92 6.08
CA PRO A 333 10.50 -17.31 7.39
C PRO A 333 9.72 -15.99 7.32
N VAL A 334 9.45 -15.40 8.49
CA VAL A 334 8.91 -14.03 8.61
C VAL A 334 9.76 -13.04 7.82
N MET A 335 9.14 -11.98 7.29
CA MET A 335 9.78 -10.99 6.46
C MET A 335 10.69 -10.08 7.29
N HIS A 336 11.92 -9.90 6.80
CA HIS A 336 12.85 -8.87 7.26
C HIS A 336 12.76 -7.62 6.37
N PRO A 337 12.97 -6.41 6.94
CA PRO A 337 12.84 -5.18 6.18
C PRO A 337 13.87 -5.07 5.03
N GLU A 338 15.04 -5.71 5.14
CA GLU A 338 16.09 -5.72 4.10
C GLU A 338 15.67 -6.49 2.84
N GLN A 339 14.72 -7.41 2.94
CA GLN A 339 14.26 -8.18 1.79
C GLN A 339 13.38 -7.34 0.87
N HIS A 340 12.46 -6.57 1.46
CA HIS A 340 11.56 -5.69 0.72
C HIS A 340 11.02 -4.56 1.62
N PRO A 341 11.74 -3.42 1.77
CA PRO A 341 11.41 -2.41 2.78
C PRO A 341 9.98 -1.87 2.65
N ILE A 342 9.54 -1.52 1.44
CA ILE A 342 8.19 -0.99 1.20
C ILE A 342 7.09 -2.03 1.54
N ALA A 343 7.30 -3.32 1.25
CA ALA A 343 6.33 -4.37 1.58
C ALA A 343 6.27 -4.61 3.09
N TYR A 344 7.43 -4.67 3.74
CA TYR A 344 7.53 -4.79 5.19
C TYR A 344 6.77 -3.65 5.89
N LEU A 345 6.98 -2.41 5.46
CA LEU A 345 6.28 -1.26 6.03
C LEU A 345 4.79 -1.25 5.70
N LEU A 346 4.41 -1.69 4.49
CA LEU A 346 3.00 -1.76 4.11
C LEU A 346 2.25 -2.77 4.98
N ILE A 347 2.75 -4.00 5.12
CA ILE A 347 2.18 -5.02 6.00
C ILE A 347 2.08 -4.49 7.43
N LEU A 348 3.15 -3.87 7.93
CA LEU A 348 3.16 -3.35 9.29
C LEU A 348 2.11 -2.26 9.48
N CYS A 349 2.06 -1.27 8.59
CA CYS A 349 1.13 -0.16 8.72
C CYS A 349 -0.33 -0.59 8.51
N ASP A 350 -0.59 -1.48 7.56
CA ASP A 350 -1.92 -2.03 7.29
C ASP A 350 -2.46 -2.81 8.51
N GLU A 351 -1.67 -3.77 9.02
CA GLU A 351 -2.04 -4.56 10.20
C GLU A 351 -2.17 -3.69 11.47
N LEU A 352 -1.41 -2.59 11.59
CA LEU A 352 -1.56 -1.65 12.68
C LEU A 352 -2.81 -0.77 12.53
N GLN A 353 -3.11 -0.26 11.33
CA GLN A 353 -4.12 0.77 11.11
C GLN A 353 -5.54 0.21 11.04
N ASP A 354 -6.19 0.14 12.20
CA ASP A 354 -7.60 -0.27 12.31
C ASP A 354 -8.48 0.69 13.13
N TRP A 355 -7.89 1.79 13.58
CA TRP A 355 -8.57 2.85 14.31
C TRP A 355 -9.19 3.90 13.39
N ASN A 356 -10.12 4.69 13.91
CA ASN A 356 -10.82 5.79 13.22
C ASN A 356 -11.50 5.36 11.91
N ARG A 357 -11.89 4.09 11.79
CA ARG A 357 -12.62 3.56 10.64
C ARG A 357 -14.11 3.50 10.97
N GLU A 358 -14.94 4.19 10.19
CA GLU A 358 -16.39 4.12 10.35
C GLU A 358 -16.89 2.72 9.95
N PRO A 359 -17.69 2.05 10.79
CA PRO A 359 -18.37 0.83 10.41
C PRO A 359 -19.57 1.17 9.51
N TYR A 360 -19.71 0.46 8.41
CA TYR A 360 -20.87 0.63 7.52
C TYR A 360 -22.06 -0.27 7.91
N SER A 361 -21.92 -1.18 8.88
CA SER A 361 -22.89 -2.25 9.15
C SER A 361 -24.24 -1.76 9.73
N VAL A 362 -25.34 -2.29 9.19
CA VAL A 362 -26.74 -2.00 9.61
C VAL A 362 -27.11 -2.66 10.95
N ASN A 363 -26.39 -3.71 11.38
CA ASN A 363 -26.71 -4.50 12.59
C ASN A 363 -25.92 -4.12 13.86
N GLY A 364 -25.22 -2.98 13.87
CA GLY A 364 -24.97 -2.24 15.11
C GLY A 364 -23.95 -2.78 16.13
N VAL A 365 -22.96 -3.61 15.76
CA VAL A 365 -21.90 -4.04 16.70
C VAL A 365 -20.51 -4.05 16.05
N ASN A 366 -20.03 -2.89 15.64
CA ASN A 366 -18.59 -2.67 15.55
C ASN A 366 -18.31 -1.33 16.22
N GLU A 367 -17.73 -1.37 17.41
CA GLU A 367 -17.23 -0.14 18.03
C GLU A 367 -16.14 0.46 17.14
N VAL A 368 -16.19 1.78 16.94
CA VAL A 368 -15.07 2.49 16.32
C VAL A 368 -13.89 2.36 17.27
N ILE A 369 -12.86 1.66 16.82
CA ILE A 369 -11.61 1.58 17.55
C ILE A 369 -10.95 2.95 17.44
N ASN A 370 -10.62 3.56 18.58
CA ASN A 370 -9.95 4.85 18.63
C ASN A 370 -8.65 4.72 19.39
N VAL A 371 -7.67 5.53 19.01
CA VAL A 371 -6.36 5.63 19.66
C VAL A 371 -6.22 7.01 20.28
N ASN A 372 -5.70 7.07 21.50
CA ASN A 372 -5.32 8.32 22.17
C ASN A 372 -4.13 8.96 21.49
N ASP A 373 -3.08 8.16 21.27
CA ASP A 373 -1.83 8.63 20.68
C ASP A 373 -0.97 7.47 20.16
N ILE A 374 0.00 7.82 19.32
CA ILE A 374 0.99 6.87 18.77
C ILE A 374 2.38 7.44 19.02
N LEU A 375 3.13 6.81 19.92
CA LEU A 375 4.52 7.17 20.19
C LEU A 375 5.46 6.32 19.32
N ILE A 376 6.25 6.97 18.47
CA ILE A 376 7.25 6.30 17.64
C ILE A 376 8.62 6.85 18.02
N THR A 377 9.56 5.94 18.24
CA THR A 377 10.95 6.26 18.55
C THR A 377 11.87 5.40 17.67
N GLN A 378 13.18 5.60 17.83
CA GLN A 378 14.19 4.78 17.18
C GLN A 378 14.13 3.29 17.57
N GLU A 379 13.62 2.96 18.75
CA GLU A 379 13.71 1.60 19.32
C GLU A 379 12.35 0.94 19.58
N MET A 380 11.26 1.71 19.66
CA MET A 380 9.93 1.20 19.97
C MET A 380 8.80 2.01 19.31
N LEU A 381 7.67 1.33 19.14
CA LEU A 381 6.39 1.90 18.73
C LEU A 381 5.34 1.58 19.79
N ILE A 382 4.61 2.59 20.28
CA ILE A 382 3.51 2.41 21.23
C ILE A 382 2.23 2.94 20.61
N ILE A 383 1.17 2.13 20.61
CA ILE A 383 -0.19 2.57 20.29
C ILE A 383 -1.03 2.49 21.56
N ASP A 384 -1.61 3.62 21.94
CA ASP A 384 -2.48 3.72 23.11
C ASP A 384 -3.94 3.72 22.66
N TYR A 385 -4.64 2.60 22.86
CA TYR A 385 -6.04 2.43 22.49
C TYR A 385 -6.97 2.98 23.55
N MET A 386 -8.05 3.66 23.15
CA MET A 386 -9.04 4.21 24.08
C MET A 386 -9.92 3.13 24.74
N CYS A 387 -10.45 2.22 23.93
CA CYS A 387 -11.26 1.11 24.39
C CYS A 387 -11.26 0.02 23.31
N VAL A 388 -10.90 -1.20 23.69
CA VAL A 388 -10.89 -2.39 22.85
C VAL A 388 -11.34 -3.59 23.66
N GLU A 389 -11.93 -4.59 23.02
CA GLU A 389 -12.37 -5.83 23.66
C GLU A 389 -11.20 -6.64 24.25
N GLU A 390 -11.49 -7.54 25.17
CA GLU A 390 -10.49 -8.44 25.76
C GLU A 390 -9.91 -9.38 24.68
N GLY A 391 -8.59 -9.60 24.68
CA GLY A 391 -7.89 -10.45 23.72
C GLY A 391 -7.63 -9.82 22.34
N TYR A 392 -8.22 -8.65 22.03
CA TYR A 392 -8.00 -7.97 20.75
C TYR A 392 -6.53 -7.58 20.53
N LEU A 393 -5.85 -7.02 21.54
CA LEU A 393 -4.45 -6.61 21.43
C LEU A 393 -3.48 -7.80 21.28
N ASP A 394 -3.78 -8.92 21.94
CA ASP A 394 -2.98 -10.14 21.84
C ASP A 394 -3.13 -10.77 20.45
N LYS A 395 -4.36 -10.80 19.90
CA LYS A 395 -4.61 -11.23 18.53
C LYS A 395 -3.83 -10.37 17.54
N LYS A 396 -3.92 -9.04 17.66
CA LYS A 396 -3.23 -8.09 16.78
C LYS A 396 -1.71 -8.27 16.79
N ARG A 397 -1.13 -8.44 17.98
CA ARG A 397 0.30 -8.78 18.12
C ARG A 397 0.63 -10.08 17.40
N GLY A 398 -0.17 -11.13 17.62
CA GLY A 398 0.01 -12.42 16.99
C GLY A 398 -0.04 -12.36 15.47
N GLU A 399 -0.95 -11.57 14.89
CA GLU A 399 -1.06 -11.42 13.43
C GLU A 399 0.18 -10.77 12.80
N ILE A 400 0.77 -9.78 13.47
CA ILE A 400 2.00 -9.11 13.01
C ILE A 400 3.22 -10.04 13.16
N ASP A 401 3.40 -10.66 14.33
CA ASP A 401 4.56 -11.51 14.62
C ASP A 401 4.58 -12.80 13.77
N LEU A 402 3.42 -13.20 13.22
CA LEU A 402 3.32 -14.29 12.25
C LEU A 402 3.92 -13.97 10.89
N VAL A 403 4.08 -12.67 10.56
CA VAL A 403 4.43 -12.22 9.20
C VAL A 403 5.74 -11.44 9.18
N LEU A 404 6.04 -10.65 10.21
CA LEU A 404 7.15 -9.71 10.23
C LEU A 404 8.10 -9.95 11.41
N ASP A 405 9.40 -9.78 11.19
CA ASP A 405 10.35 -9.58 12.28
C ASP A 405 10.39 -8.10 12.69
N THR A 406 9.55 -7.73 13.67
CA THR A 406 9.45 -6.35 14.16
C THR A 406 10.66 -5.91 14.99
N GLY A 407 11.41 -6.85 15.57
CA GLY A 407 12.60 -6.58 16.38
C GLY A 407 13.76 -6.01 15.56
N CYS A 408 13.77 -6.27 14.25
CA CYS A 408 14.75 -5.69 13.34
C CYS A 408 14.67 -4.16 13.29
N ILE A 409 13.49 -3.56 13.40
CA ILE A 409 13.31 -2.09 13.36
C ILE A 409 13.08 -1.50 14.74
N PHE A 410 12.32 -2.20 15.60
CA PHE A 410 11.99 -1.76 16.94
C PHE A 410 12.54 -2.77 17.95
N GLU A 411 13.78 -2.57 18.39
CA GLU A 411 14.49 -3.49 19.29
C GLU A 411 13.80 -3.67 20.66
N LYS A 412 13.08 -2.65 21.12
CA LYS A 412 12.23 -2.70 22.33
C LYS A 412 10.79 -3.13 22.03
N GLY A 413 10.51 -3.46 20.77
CA GLY A 413 9.26 -4.01 20.28
C GLY A 413 8.15 -2.98 20.05
N ILE A 414 7.03 -3.51 19.56
CA ILE A 414 5.76 -2.79 19.44
C ILE A 414 4.94 -3.05 20.70
N ILE A 415 4.40 -2.00 21.32
CA ILE A 415 3.63 -2.06 22.56
C ILE A 415 2.22 -1.55 22.32
N PHE A 416 1.24 -2.36 22.67
CA PHE A 416 -0.16 -1.99 22.65
C PHE A 416 -0.63 -1.70 24.08
N LYS A 417 -1.18 -0.51 24.31
CA LYS A 417 -1.74 -0.09 25.60
C LYS A 417 -3.25 0.10 25.49
N LYS A 418 -3.93 0.00 26.62
CA LYS A 418 -5.37 0.23 26.79
C LYS A 418 -5.59 1.06 28.05
#